data_AF-A0A3P3ZQA1-F1
#
_entry.id   AF-A0A3P3ZQA1-F1
#
_cell.length_a   1.000
_cell.length_b   1.000
_cell.length_c   1.000
_cell.angle_alpha   90.00
_cell.angle_beta   90.00
_cell.angle_gamma   90.00
#
_symmetry.space_group_name_H-M   'P 1'
#
loop_
_entity.id
_entity.type
_entity.pdbx_description
1 polymer ?
#
loop_
_entity_poly.entity_id
_entity_poly.type
_entity_poly.pdbx_seq_one_letter_code
_entity_poly.pdbx_strand_id
1 'polypeptide(L)'
;MDTHDRLLECIKDKQGLLAPIILALEFSESRLDFSGVPTGCSLMSTWTPTEVSRKFACHFGTEFAQKPQLNGNPLETGALAKTQHLPFVRDILRKRPARLLARLIARLIDLLQDVQARRRIEQITVANGIGLSMVQTARGMLLHHVRIESGRIAQYLIVAPTEWNFHPQGALTYLIGFREGNMTRLVETAKLFVMSLDPCVDFEIEVVHA
;
A
#
# COMPACT_ATOMS: atom_id res chain seq x y z
N MET A 1 -3.84 13.14 -32.08
CA MET A 1 -3.31 11.77 -32.14
C MET A 1 -4.01 10.99 -31.05
N ASP A 2 -4.75 9.94 -31.41
CA ASP A 2 -5.55 9.16 -30.47
C ASP A 2 -4.65 8.44 -29.45
N THR A 3 -5.16 8.23 -28.23
CA THR A 3 -4.46 7.53 -27.14
C THR A 3 -3.97 6.16 -27.59
N HIS A 4 -4.74 5.51 -28.46
CA HIS A 4 -4.41 4.25 -29.11
C HIS A 4 -3.15 4.33 -29.99
N ASP A 5 -3.01 5.38 -30.81
CA ASP A 5 -1.89 5.53 -31.74
C ASP A 5 -0.56 5.78 -31.01
N ARG A 6 -0.60 6.57 -29.93
CA ARG A 6 0.56 6.80 -29.04
C ARG A 6 1.04 5.52 -28.35
N LEU A 7 0.11 4.62 -28.02
CA LEU A 7 0.37 3.34 -27.39
C LEU A 7 1.12 2.39 -28.33
N LEU A 8 0.72 2.36 -29.60
CA LEU A 8 1.34 1.53 -30.64
C LEU A 8 2.74 2.02 -31.02
N GLU A 9 2.98 3.33 -31.01
CA GLU A 9 4.29 3.92 -31.32
C GLU A 9 5.33 3.60 -30.22
N CYS A 10 4.95 3.71 -28.95
CA CYS A 10 5.80 3.29 -27.82
C CYS A 10 6.16 1.80 -27.83
N ILE A 11 5.24 0.93 -28.26
CA ILE A 11 5.51 -0.52 -28.40
C ILE A 11 6.53 -0.79 -29.52
N LYS A 12 6.47 -0.03 -30.63
CA LYS A 12 7.37 -0.18 -31.79
C LYS A 12 8.82 0.22 -31.47
N ASP A 13 9.02 1.23 -30.64
CA ASP A 13 10.35 1.78 -30.34
C ASP A 13 11.15 0.98 -29.28
N LYS A 14 10.66 -0.18 -28.85
CA LYS A 14 11.27 -1.01 -27.77
C LYS A 14 11.48 -0.25 -26.45
N GLN A 15 10.84 0.89 -26.27
CA GLN A 15 10.70 1.54 -24.97
C GLN A 15 9.69 0.68 -24.20
N GLY A 16 10.16 -0.09 -23.21
CA GLY A 16 9.37 -1.18 -22.60
C GLY A 16 7.94 -0.79 -22.20
N LEU A 17 7.10 -1.81 -21.93
CA LEU A 17 5.64 -1.76 -21.65
C LEU A 17 5.10 -0.61 -20.75
N LEU A 18 5.97 0.08 -20.00
CA LEU A 18 5.65 1.22 -19.15
C LEU A 18 5.61 2.57 -19.87
N ALA A 19 6.34 2.75 -20.97
CA ALA A 19 6.45 4.04 -21.65
C ALA A 19 5.07 4.63 -22.02
N PRO A 20 4.11 3.85 -22.57
CA PRO A 20 2.78 4.39 -22.84
C PRO A 20 1.97 4.74 -21.59
N ILE A 21 2.14 4.00 -20.48
CA ILE A 21 1.46 4.29 -19.21
C ILE A 21 2.03 5.58 -18.60
N ILE A 22 3.36 5.75 -18.62
CA ILE A 22 4.06 6.95 -18.14
C ILE A 22 3.65 8.18 -18.98
N LEU A 23 3.54 8.02 -20.30
CA LEU A 23 3.09 9.06 -21.24
C LEU A 23 1.59 9.39 -21.09
N ALA A 24 0.74 8.40 -20.87
CA ALA A 24 -0.71 8.58 -20.69
C ALA A 24 -1.08 9.26 -19.37
N LEU A 25 -0.24 9.10 -18.35
CA LEU A 25 -0.38 9.79 -17.07
C LEU A 25 0.10 11.27 -17.12
N GLU A 26 0.56 11.77 -18.28
CA GLU A 26 1.27 13.06 -18.42
C GLU A 26 2.35 13.26 -17.33
N PHE A 27 2.93 12.13 -16.91
CA PHE A 27 3.72 12.04 -15.71
C PHE A 27 5.15 12.46 -16.04
N SER A 28 5.44 13.74 -15.88
CA SER A 28 6.81 14.21 -15.99
C SER A 28 7.63 13.61 -14.85
N GLU A 29 8.55 12.70 -15.20
CA GLU A 29 9.37 11.95 -14.23
C GLU A 29 10.18 12.85 -13.30
N SER A 30 10.56 14.05 -13.76
CA SER A 30 11.24 15.08 -12.96
C SER A 30 10.34 15.72 -11.88
N ARG A 31 9.01 15.54 -11.94
CA ARG A 31 8.07 16.00 -10.91
C ARG A 31 8.01 15.06 -9.69
N LEU A 32 8.73 13.94 -9.74
CA LEU A 32 8.83 12.94 -8.68
C LEU A 32 10.25 12.82 -8.11
N ASP A 33 11.13 13.78 -8.40
CA ASP A 33 12.43 13.87 -7.74
C ASP A 33 12.20 14.33 -6.29
N PHE A 34 11.70 13.41 -5.48
CA PHE A 34 11.74 13.53 -4.03
C PHE A 34 13.21 13.49 -3.66
N SER A 35 13.72 14.60 -3.12
CA SER A 35 15.03 14.65 -2.46
C SER A 35 15.15 13.42 -1.58
N GLY A 36 16.21 12.62 -1.74
CA GLY A 36 16.36 11.24 -1.26
C GLY A 36 16.24 11.00 0.24
N VAL A 37 15.12 11.39 0.85
CA VAL A 37 14.73 11.09 2.22
C VAL A 37 14.31 9.62 2.22
N PRO A 38 15.08 8.73 2.87
CA PRO A 38 14.67 7.35 3.05
C PRO A 38 13.38 7.32 3.85
N THR A 39 12.43 6.51 3.43
CA THR A 39 11.16 6.42 4.16
C THR A 39 11.25 5.36 5.23
N GLY A 40 10.73 5.66 6.42
CA GLY A 40 10.59 4.67 7.49
C GLY A 40 9.56 3.57 7.20
N CYS A 41 8.72 3.74 6.16
CA CYS A 41 7.67 2.78 5.85
C CYS A 41 8.14 1.67 4.91
N SER A 42 8.35 0.46 5.44
CA SER A 42 8.74 -0.71 4.65
C SER A 42 7.53 -1.41 4.02
N LEU A 43 7.74 -2.17 2.94
CA LEU A 43 6.68 -3.04 2.38
C LEU A 43 6.49 -4.26 3.28
N MET A 44 5.24 -4.61 3.57
CA MET A 44 4.89 -5.80 4.35
C MET A 44 5.35 -7.07 3.62
N SER A 45 6.14 -7.92 4.28
CA SER A 45 6.46 -9.25 3.77
C SER A 45 5.24 -10.16 3.85
N THR A 46 5.22 -11.25 3.08
CA THR A 46 4.21 -12.29 3.25
C THR A 46 4.29 -12.86 4.68
N TRP A 47 3.14 -12.98 5.34
CA TRP A 47 3.02 -13.58 6.66
C TRP A 47 1.99 -14.72 6.64
N THR A 48 2.12 -15.63 7.58
CA THR A 48 1.13 -16.62 7.99
C THR A 48 0.43 -16.16 9.28
N PRO A 49 -0.76 -16.67 9.63
CA PRO A 49 -1.43 -16.32 10.88
C PRO A 49 -0.57 -16.61 12.11
N THR A 50 0.21 -17.69 12.08
CA THR A 50 1.14 -18.05 13.16
C THR A 50 2.25 -17.01 13.31
N GLU A 51 2.77 -16.48 12.21
CA GLU A 51 3.75 -15.40 12.25
C GLU A 51 3.14 -14.09 12.75
N VAL A 52 1.92 -13.74 12.32
CA VAL A 52 1.19 -12.57 12.83
C VAL A 52 0.98 -12.70 14.33
N SER A 53 0.45 -13.86 14.77
CA SER A 53 0.30 -14.14 16.20
C SER A 53 1.62 -14.00 16.95
N ARG A 54 2.72 -14.54 16.44
CA ARG A 54 4.04 -14.42 17.10
C ARG A 54 4.56 -12.98 17.13
N LYS A 55 4.44 -12.25 16.02
CA LYS A 55 4.91 -10.86 15.87
C LYS A 55 4.15 -9.90 16.78
N PHE A 56 2.87 -10.20 17.08
CA PHE A 56 1.98 -9.28 17.79
C PHE A 56 1.31 -9.89 19.04
N ALA A 57 1.80 -11.04 19.52
CA ALA A 57 1.18 -11.85 20.59
C ALA A 57 0.74 -11.06 21.83
N CYS A 58 1.55 -10.08 22.25
CA CYS A 58 1.31 -9.27 23.43
C CYS A 58 0.77 -7.86 23.12
N HIS A 59 0.58 -7.52 21.84
CA HIS A 59 0.38 -6.13 21.39
C HIS A 59 -0.91 -5.91 20.59
N PHE A 60 -1.80 -6.91 20.50
CA PHE A 60 -3.14 -6.73 19.91
C PHE A 60 -4.06 -5.94 20.86
N GLY A 61 -3.78 -4.64 20.97
CA GLY A 61 -4.62 -3.65 21.66
C GLY A 61 -5.21 -2.63 20.70
N THR A 62 -6.04 -1.74 21.24
CA THR A 62 -6.69 -0.67 20.48
C THR A 62 -5.68 0.25 19.78
N GLU A 63 -4.55 0.54 20.41
CA GLU A 63 -3.49 1.37 19.81
C GLU A 63 -2.90 0.72 18.55
N PHE A 64 -2.54 -0.56 18.63
CA PHE A 64 -2.05 -1.32 17.48
C PHE A 64 -3.11 -1.39 16.37
N ALA A 65 -4.38 -1.58 16.73
CA ALA A 65 -5.46 -1.63 15.75
C ALA A 65 -5.61 -0.33 14.96
N GLN A 66 -5.34 0.82 15.58
CA GLN A 66 -5.43 2.15 14.94
C GLN A 66 -4.13 2.56 14.24
N LYS A 67 -2.97 2.16 14.77
CA LYS A 67 -1.64 2.56 14.31
C LYS A 67 -0.71 1.34 14.30
N PRO A 68 -0.93 0.40 13.37
CA PRO A 68 -0.19 -0.85 13.37
C PRO A 68 1.26 -0.63 12.95
N GLN A 69 2.18 -1.19 13.73
CA GLN A 69 3.62 -1.09 13.52
C GLN A 69 4.28 -2.44 13.83
N LEU A 70 5.36 -2.75 13.12
CA LEU A 70 6.23 -3.87 13.43
C LEU A 70 7.59 -3.33 13.89
N ASN A 71 7.99 -3.66 15.11
CA ASN A 71 9.24 -3.19 15.71
C ASN A 71 9.39 -1.65 15.63
N GLY A 72 8.30 -0.92 15.91
CA GLY A 72 8.25 0.55 15.84
C GLY A 72 8.18 1.14 14.43
N ASN A 73 8.11 0.32 13.38
CA ASN A 73 8.06 0.79 12.00
C ASN A 73 6.70 0.50 11.35
N PRO A 74 6.07 1.49 10.70
CA PRO A 74 4.86 1.27 9.93
C PRO A 74 5.15 0.48 8.65
N LEU A 75 4.14 -0.23 8.17
CA LEU A 75 4.25 -1.07 6.99
C LEU A 75 3.20 -0.70 5.95
N GLU A 76 3.60 -0.68 4.68
CA GLU A 76 2.69 -0.56 3.55
C GLU A 76 2.29 -1.97 3.08
N THR A 77 1.00 -2.19 2.85
CA THR A 77 0.42 -3.46 2.39
C THR A 77 -0.31 -3.28 1.05
N GLY A 78 -0.86 -4.36 0.51
CA GLY A 78 -1.55 -4.37 -0.78
C GLY A 78 -0.71 -4.94 -1.92
N ALA A 79 -1.16 -4.68 -3.16
CA ALA A 79 -0.57 -5.27 -4.36
C ALA A 79 0.94 -5.05 -4.45
N LEU A 80 1.44 -3.84 -4.16
CA LEU A 80 2.88 -3.54 -4.18
C LEU A 80 3.67 -4.43 -3.22
N ALA A 81 3.21 -4.56 -1.98
CA ALA A 81 3.83 -5.43 -0.98
C ALA A 81 3.78 -6.92 -1.40
N LYS A 82 2.65 -7.37 -1.96
CA LYS A 82 2.49 -8.74 -2.46
C LYS A 82 3.44 -9.06 -3.62
N THR A 83 3.60 -8.13 -4.57
CA THR A 83 4.40 -8.35 -5.79
C THR A 83 5.85 -7.85 -5.69
N GLN A 84 6.29 -7.36 -4.52
CA GLN A 84 7.62 -6.74 -4.33
C GLN A 84 8.80 -7.66 -4.72
N HIS A 85 8.57 -8.97 -4.70
CA HIS A 85 9.56 -9.97 -5.04
C HIS A 85 9.79 -10.10 -6.56
N LEU A 86 8.84 -9.67 -7.39
CA LEU A 86 8.94 -9.78 -8.86
C LEU A 86 10.06 -8.88 -9.39
N PRO A 87 10.92 -9.36 -10.31
CA PRO A 87 12.07 -8.61 -10.82
C PRO A 87 11.71 -7.21 -11.34
N PHE A 88 10.61 -7.11 -12.08
CA PHE A 88 10.16 -5.85 -12.66
C PHE A 88 9.71 -4.81 -11.61
N VAL A 89 8.95 -5.23 -10.59
CA VAL A 89 8.53 -4.36 -9.48
C VAL A 89 9.75 -3.93 -8.66
N ARG A 90 10.67 -4.87 -8.39
CA ARG A 90 11.92 -4.60 -7.69
C ARG A 90 12.79 -3.60 -8.42
N ASP A 91 12.85 -3.67 -9.74
CA ASP A 91 13.59 -2.71 -10.57
C ASP A 91 12.99 -1.30 -10.48
N ILE A 92 11.66 -1.17 -10.50
CA ILE A 92 10.98 0.13 -10.31
C ILE A 92 11.31 0.70 -8.92
N LEU A 93 11.24 -0.14 -7.87
CA LEU A 93 11.53 0.26 -6.49
C LEU A 93 13.00 0.64 -6.24
N ARG A 94 13.94 -0.04 -6.91
CA ARG A 94 15.38 0.25 -6.79
C ARG A 94 15.82 1.49 -7.53
N LYS A 95 15.23 1.72 -8.71
CA LYS A 95 15.68 2.78 -9.59
C LYS A 95 15.14 4.14 -9.16
N ARG A 96 14.02 4.21 -8.40
CA ARG A 96 13.35 5.49 -8.08
C ARG A 96 12.49 5.46 -6.81
N PRO A 97 12.25 6.59 -6.13
CA PRO A 97 11.16 6.79 -5.16
C PRO A 97 9.76 6.81 -5.84
N ALA A 98 9.57 6.11 -6.96
CA ALA A 98 8.35 6.09 -7.75
C ALA A 98 7.30 5.13 -7.16
N ARG A 99 7.02 5.23 -5.85
CA ARG A 99 6.02 4.37 -5.19
C ARG A 99 4.65 4.46 -5.84
N LEU A 100 4.28 5.61 -6.39
CA LEU A 100 3.04 5.77 -7.14
C LEU A 100 3.00 4.83 -8.36
N LEU A 101 3.99 4.91 -9.25
CA LEU A 101 4.06 4.04 -10.43
C LEU A 101 4.18 2.56 -10.02
N ALA A 102 5.00 2.27 -9.01
CA ALA A 102 5.16 0.91 -8.48
C ALA A 102 3.82 0.34 -7.99
N ARG A 103 3.01 1.12 -7.27
CA ARG A 103 1.66 0.72 -6.81
C ARG A 103 0.71 0.44 -7.98
N LEU A 104 0.69 1.33 -8.98
CA LEU A 104 -0.18 1.16 -10.15
C LEU A 104 0.17 -0.12 -10.92
N ILE A 105 1.45 -0.30 -11.22
CA ILE A 105 1.94 -1.48 -11.94
C ILE A 105 1.73 -2.77 -11.13
N ALA A 106 2.03 -2.74 -9.83
CA ALA A 106 1.76 -3.86 -8.95
C ALA A 106 0.27 -4.24 -8.93
N ARG A 107 -0.63 -3.25 -8.92
CA ARG A 107 -2.09 -3.49 -8.96
C ARG A 107 -2.55 -4.11 -10.27
N LEU A 108 -1.98 -3.70 -11.40
CA LEU A 108 -2.24 -4.35 -12.69
C LEU A 108 -1.75 -5.81 -12.70
N ILE A 109 -0.54 -6.06 -12.19
CA ILE A 109 0.01 -7.42 -12.07
C ILE A 109 -0.88 -8.26 -11.16
N ASP A 110 -1.25 -7.73 -9.99
CA ASP A 110 -2.10 -8.41 -9.02
C ASP A 110 -3.46 -8.75 -9.63
N LEU A 111 -4.08 -7.83 -10.36
CA LEU A 111 -5.34 -8.08 -11.07
C LEU A 111 -5.20 -9.22 -12.09
N LEU A 112 -4.13 -9.22 -12.89
CA LEU A 112 -3.89 -10.27 -13.89
C LEU A 112 -3.63 -11.64 -13.25
N GLN A 113 -3.05 -11.67 -12.05
CA GLN A 113 -2.81 -12.90 -11.29
C GLN A 113 -4.05 -13.37 -10.52
N ASP A 114 -4.86 -12.46 -9.97
CA ASP A 114 -6.00 -12.76 -9.09
C ASP A 114 -7.21 -13.33 -9.85
N VAL A 115 -7.33 -13.08 -11.17
CA VAL A 115 -8.39 -13.69 -12.02
C VAL A 115 -8.39 -15.23 -11.94
N GLN A 116 -7.28 -15.84 -11.51
CA GLN A 116 -7.12 -17.30 -11.38
C GLN A 116 -7.07 -17.80 -9.92
N ALA A 117 -7.05 -16.93 -8.91
CA ALA A 117 -6.77 -17.31 -7.53
C ALA A 117 -8.02 -17.30 -6.64
N ARG A 118 -8.19 -18.35 -5.82
CA ARG A 118 -9.20 -18.36 -4.75
C ARG A 118 -8.65 -17.62 -3.53
N ARG A 119 -9.31 -16.53 -3.11
CA ARG A 119 -8.97 -15.82 -1.87
C ARG A 119 -9.17 -16.75 -0.67
N ARG A 120 -8.11 -16.95 0.10
CA ARG A 120 -8.12 -17.79 1.30
C ARG A 120 -8.18 -16.91 2.53
N ILE A 121 -9.15 -17.21 3.40
CA ILE A 121 -9.18 -16.73 4.77
C ILE A 121 -8.34 -17.72 5.56
N GLU A 122 -7.30 -17.22 6.22
CA GLU A 122 -6.47 -18.04 7.10
C GLU A 122 -6.80 -17.67 8.55
N GLN A 123 -6.94 -18.67 9.42
CA GLN A 123 -7.33 -18.44 10.81
C GLN A 123 -6.67 -19.44 11.74
N ILE A 124 -6.39 -18.99 12.97
CA ILE A 124 -5.84 -19.82 14.03
C ILE A 124 -6.48 -19.47 15.39
N THR A 125 -6.50 -20.45 16.27
CA THR A 125 -6.69 -20.21 17.71
C THR A 125 -5.31 -19.89 18.30
N VAL A 126 -5.15 -18.66 18.80
CA VAL A 126 -3.87 -18.18 19.37
C VAL A 126 -3.69 -18.70 20.79
N ALA A 127 -4.77 -18.69 21.57
CA ALA A 127 -4.85 -19.21 22.93
C ALA A 127 -6.31 -19.56 23.24
N ASN A 128 -6.59 -20.15 24.40
CA ASN A 128 -7.96 -20.41 24.82
C ASN A 128 -8.78 -19.11 24.83
N GLY A 129 -9.90 -19.10 24.11
CA GLY A 129 -10.74 -17.91 23.95
C GLY A 129 -10.14 -16.81 23.07
N ILE A 130 -8.99 -16.99 22.40
CA ILE A 130 -8.40 -15.97 21.52
C ILE A 130 -8.27 -16.50 20.10
N GLY A 131 -8.94 -15.83 19.15
CA GLY A 131 -8.90 -16.14 17.73
C GLY A 131 -8.23 -15.03 16.92
N LEU A 132 -7.47 -15.42 15.90
CA LEU A 132 -6.89 -14.52 14.91
C LEU A 132 -7.27 -15.00 13.51
N SER A 133 -7.78 -14.09 12.69
CA SER A 133 -7.97 -14.31 11.26
C SER A 133 -7.19 -13.29 10.46
N MET A 134 -6.63 -13.76 9.34
CA MET A 134 -5.80 -13.01 8.41
C MET A 134 -6.38 -13.18 7.01
N VAL A 135 -6.60 -12.06 6.32
CA VAL A 135 -7.16 -12.04 4.98
C VAL A 135 -6.35 -11.09 4.11
N GLN A 136 -5.84 -11.60 3.00
CA GLN A 136 -5.27 -10.76 1.96
C GLN A 136 -6.39 -10.20 1.07
N THR A 137 -6.70 -8.92 1.22
CA THR A 137 -7.68 -8.21 0.39
C THR A 137 -7.00 -7.52 -0.80
N ALA A 138 -7.80 -6.96 -1.72
CA ALA A 138 -7.29 -6.15 -2.84
C ALA A 138 -6.53 -4.89 -2.36
N ARG A 139 -6.89 -4.35 -1.19
CA ARG A 139 -6.27 -3.16 -0.58
C ARG A 139 -5.11 -3.50 0.34
N GLY A 140 -4.96 -4.78 0.71
CA GLY A 140 -3.90 -5.25 1.59
C GLY A 140 -4.38 -6.15 2.72
N MET A 141 -3.51 -6.27 3.72
CA MET A 141 -3.69 -7.14 4.87
C MET A 141 -4.82 -6.65 5.77
N LEU A 142 -5.78 -7.55 6.03
CA LEU A 142 -6.86 -7.37 7.00
C LEU A 142 -6.69 -8.40 8.11
N LEU A 143 -6.64 -7.93 9.36
CA LEU A 143 -6.54 -8.77 10.55
C LEU A 143 -7.80 -8.63 11.39
N HIS A 144 -8.32 -9.75 11.86
CA HIS A 144 -9.37 -9.81 12.87
C HIS A 144 -8.83 -10.51 14.10
N HIS A 145 -8.95 -9.89 15.27
CA HIS A 145 -8.57 -10.47 16.54
C HIS A 145 -9.79 -10.47 17.47
N VAL A 146 -10.12 -11.64 18.01
CA VAL A 146 -11.28 -11.81 18.89
C VAL A 146 -10.86 -12.44 20.21
N ARG A 147 -11.37 -11.89 21.31
CA ARG A 147 -11.31 -12.50 22.64
C ARG A 147 -12.73 -12.91 23.06
N ILE A 148 -12.89 -14.15 23.47
CA ILE A 148 -14.13 -14.78 23.88
C ILE A 148 -14.03 -15.16 25.35
N GLU A 149 -14.98 -14.72 26.16
CA GLU A 149 -15.10 -15.05 27.58
C GLU A 149 -16.51 -15.54 27.86
N SER A 150 -16.63 -16.68 28.55
CA SER A 150 -17.93 -17.29 28.90
C SER A 150 -18.88 -17.41 27.69
N GLY A 151 -18.33 -17.77 26.53
CA GLY A 151 -19.09 -17.95 25.29
C GLY A 151 -19.54 -16.66 24.59
N ARG A 152 -19.04 -15.48 25.02
CA ARG A 152 -19.38 -14.17 24.43
C ARG A 152 -18.13 -13.45 23.94
N ILE A 153 -18.27 -12.61 22.92
CA ILE A 153 -17.19 -11.73 22.45
C ILE A 153 -16.93 -10.67 23.53
N ALA A 154 -15.79 -10.79 24.22
CA ALA A 154 -15.31 -9.84 25.21
C ALA A 154 -14.51 -8.69 24.57
N GLN A 155 -13.91 -8.94 23.40
CA GLN A 155 -13.23 -7.93 22.61
C GLN A 155 -13.17 -8.35 21.14
N TYR A 156 -13.34 -7.40 20.23
CA TYR A 156 -13.15 -7.59 18.81
C TYR A 156 -12.35 -6.42 18.24
N LEU A 157 -11.18 -6.71 17.69
CA LEU A 157 -10.30 -5.71 17.07
C LEU A 157 -10.13 -6.05 15.59
N ILE A 158 -10.18 -5.01 14.76
CA ILE A 158 -9.92 -5.09 13.33
C ILE A 158 -8.74 -4.19 13.04
N VAL A 159 -7.78 -4.70 12.28
CA VAL A 159 -6.71 -3.90 11.67
C VAL A 159 -6.94 -3.97 10.17
N ALA A 160 -7.58 -2.95 9.60
CA ALA A 160 -7.89 -2.94 8.18
C ALA A 160 -6.70 -2.43 7.36
N PRO A 161 -6.70 -2.64 6.03
CA PRO A 161 -5.60 -2.20 5.17
C PRO A 161 -5.34 -0.69 5.26
N THR A 162 -6.38 0.10 5.53
CA THR A 162 -6.29 1.56 5.66
C THR A 162 -5.43 1.97 6.84
N GLU A 163 -5.52 1.30 7.99
CA GLU A 163 -4.71 1.63 9.18
C GLU A 163 -3.22 1.38 8.95
N TRP A 164 -2.86 0.37 8.14
CA TRP A 164 -1.49 0.14 7.68
C TRP A 164 -1.03 1.24 6.71
N ASN A 165 -1.79 1.45 5.63
CA ASN A 165 -1.36 2.30 4.50
C ASN A 165 -1.42 3.80 4.82
N PHE A 166 -2.36 4.23 5.66
CA PHE A 166 -2.54 5.62 6.11
C PHE A 166 -1.99 5.87 7.51
N HIS A 167 -1.12 5.00 8.00
CA HIS A 167 -0.38 5.26 9.22
C HIS A 167 0.31 6.64 9.13
N PRO A 168 0.25 7.52 10.17
CA PRO A 168 0.78 8.88 10.10
C PRO A 168 2.27 8.98 9.74
N GLN A 169 3.05 7.97 10.14
CA GLN A 169 4.47 7.82 9.81
C GLN A 169 4.73 6.86 8.63
N GLY A 170 3.67 6.44 7.93
CA GLY A 170 3.63 5.39 6.94
C GLY A 170 3.87 5.85 5.50
N ALA A 171 3.12 5.29 4.57
CA ALA A 171 3.38 5.34 3.13
C ALA A 171 3.27 6.74 2.50
N LEU A 172 2.61 7.70 3.17
CA LEU A 172 2.48 9.09 2.71
C LEU A 172 3.61 10.00 3.19
N THR A 173 4.47 9.54 4.11
CA THR A 173 5.66 10.31 4.53
C THR A 173 6.64 10.58 3.37
N TYR A 174 6.50 9.86 2.26
CA TYR A 174 7.17 10.15 0.99
C TYR A 174 6.93 11.59 0.47
N LEU A 175 5.80 12.20 0.83
CA LEU A 175 5.49 13.58 0.44
C LEU A 175 6.20 14.62 1.34
N ILE A 176 6.82 14.21 2.44
CA ILE A 176 7.54 15.14 3.32
C ILE A 176 8.73 15.73 2.54
N GLY A 177 8.77 17.06 2.48
CA GLY A 177 9.80 17.79 1.74
C GLY A 177 9.52 17.93 0.25
N PHE A 178 8.40 17.40 -0.26
CA PHE A 178 7.94 17.71 -1.62
C PHE A 178 7.68 19.22 -1.75
N ARG A 179 8.20 19.81 -2.83
CA ARG A 179 8.07 21.24 -3.13
C ARG A 179 7.43 21.40 -4.49
N GLU A 180 6.36 22.20 -4.54
CA GLU A 180 5.68 22.58 -5.76
C GLU A 180 5.31 24.06 -5.65
N GLY A 181 5.64 24.83 -6.68
CA GLY A 181 5.44 26.28 -6.71
C GLY A 181 4.01 26.67 -7.11
N ASN A 182 3.22 25.71 -7.60
CA ASN A 182 1.83 25.92 -7.96
C ASN A 182 0.88 25.15 -7.02
N MET A 183 0.00 25.89 -6.33
CA MET A 183 -0.94 25.33 -5.35
C MET A 183 -1.84 24.23 -5.92
N THR A 184 -2.42 24.46 -7.11
CA THR A 184 -3.28 23.48 -7.77
C THR A 184 -2.55 22.17 -8.03
N ARG A 185 -1.32 22.25 -8.54
CA ARG A 185 -0.49 21.07 -8.82
C ARG A 185 -0.05 20.34 -7.56
N LEU A 186 0.17 21.06 -6.46
CA LEU A 186 0.50 20.46 -5.17
C LEU A 186 -0.66 19.59 -4.68
N VAL A 187 -1.89 20.13 -4.73
CA VAL A 187 -3.12 19.41 -4.37
C VAL A 187 -3.34 18.19 -5.27
N GLU A 188 -3.23 18.36 -6.58
CA GLU A 188 -3.37 17.25 -7.54
C GLU A 188 -2.34 16.15 -7.29
N THR A 189 -1.08 16.52 -7.04
CA THR A 189 -0.02 15.55 -6.75
C THR A 189 -0.30 14.80 -5.46
N ALA A 190 -0.62 15.51 -4.37
CA ALA A 190 -0.99 14.89 -3.10
C ALA A 190 -2.18 13.93 -3.26
N LYS A 191 -3.18 14.32 -4.05
CA LYS A 191 -4.34 13.49 -4.39
C LYS A 191 -3.93 12.21 -5.11
N LEU A 192 -3.06 12.30 -6.11
CA LEU A 192 -2.57 11.11 -6.83
C LEU A 192 -1.82 10.15 -5.90
N PHE A 193 -1.04 10.65 -4.95
CA PHE A 193 -0.36 9.82 -3.95
C PHE A 193 -1.34 9.11 -3.03
N VAL A 194 -2.33 9.83 -2.49
CA VAL A 194 -3.40 9.23 -1.69
C VAL A 194 -4.16 8.17 -2.49
N MET A 195 -4.61 8.51 -3.71
CA MET A 195 -5.35 7.59 -4.58
C MET A 195 -4.53 6.35 -4.97
N SER A 196 -3.20 6.46 -5.06
CA SER A 196 -2.34 5.31 -5.35
C SER A 196 -2.42 4.24 -4.25
N LEU A 197 -2.75 4.61 -3.01
CA LEU A 197 -2.98 3.68 -1.90
C LEU A 197 -4.38 3.05 -1.89
N ASP A 198 -5.27 3.47 -2.80
CA ASP A 198 -6.66 2.99 -2.93
C ASP A 198 -7.45 3.11 -1.61
N PRO A 199 -7.67 4.35 -1.10
CA PRO A 199 -8.45 4.58 0.11
C PRO A 199 -9.87 4.02 -0.05
N CYS A 200 -10.40 3.41 1.00
CA CYS A 200 -11.75 2.88 1.04
C CYS A 200 -12.76 3.77 1.78
N VAL A 201 -12.34 4.99 2.12
CA VAL A 201 -13.11 6.01 2.83
C VAL A 201 -12.86 7.35 2.16
N ASP A 202 -13.76 8.31 2.39
CA ASP A 202 -13.56 9.68 1.93
C ASP A 202 -12.33 10.29 2.59
N PHE A 203 -11.67 11.19 1.87
CA PHE A 203 -10.51 11.92 2.37
C PHE A 203 -10.53 13.37 1.88
N GLU A 204 -9.88 14.23 2.65
CA GLU A 204 -9.67 15.63 2.34
C GLU A 204 -8.16 15.93 2.28
N ILE A 205 -7.79 16.93 1.48
CA ILE A 205 -6.43 17.44 1.40
C ILE A 205 -6.50 18.92 1.74
N GLU A 206 -5.93 19.28 2.89
CA GLU A 206 -5.76 20.66 3.30
C GLU A 206 -4.36 21.15 2.94
N VAL A 207 -4.27 22.32 2.30
CA VAL A 207 -2.99 22.98 2.04
C VAL A 207 -3.01 24.36 2.69
N VAL A 208 -2.04 24.58 3.56
CA VAL A 208 -1.89 25.81 4.34
C VAL A 208 -0.67 26.57 3.84
N HIS A 209 -0.80 27.89 3.67
CA HIS A 209 0.34 28.75 3.38
C HIS A 209 1.17 28.90 4.67
N ALA A 210 2.45 28.56 4.60
CA ALA A 210 3.40 28.71 5.70
C ALA A 210 3.83 30.17 5.88
#